data_AF-A0A1J5MN04-F1
#
_entry.id   AF-A0A1J5MN04-F1
#
_cell.length_a   1.000
_cell.length_b   1.000
_cell.length_c   1.000
_cell.angle_alpha   90.00
_cell.angle_beta   90.00
_cell.angle_gamma   90.00
#
_symmetry.space_group_name_H-M   'P 1'
#
loop_
_entity.id
_entity.type
_entity.pdbx_description
1 polymer ?
#
loop_
_entity_poly.entity_id
_entity_poly.type
_entity_poly.pdbx_seq_one_letter_code
_entity_poly.pdbx_strand_id
1 'polypeptide(L)'
;LAQFDNYLIGVGANLSIPKFNFANITYYRRNNELGDNNNQLTFVWSLPVSKSVVYDGFIDLVDSTNTVASGYNFTSQIKYDVGQHIGIEKNKFYAGVEYVYWKNKFGIDGVTEKNPNIMVKWHF
;
A
#
# COMPACT_ATOMS: atom_id res chain seq x y z
N LEU A 1 -1.75 -11.59 25.13
CA LEU A 1 -0.74 -11.78 24.08
C LEU A 1 0.47 -10.96 24.50
N ALA A 2 1.66 -11.56 24.54
CA ALA A 2 2.88 -10.80 24.80
C ALA A 2 3.11 -9.79 23.66
N GLN A 3 3.54 -8.58 24.00
CA GLN A 3 3.94 -7.58 23.02
C GLN A 3 5.22 -8.05 22.32
N PHE A 4 5.34 -7.77 21.03
CA PHE A 4 6.54 -7.98 20.25
C PHE A 4 6.71 -6.84 19.24
N ASP A 5 7.95 -6.57 18.87
CA ASP A 5 8.32 -5.52 17.95
C ASP A 5 8.91 -6.09 16.64
N ASN A 6 8.70 -5.36 15.54
CA ASN A 6 9.42 -5.60 14.28
C ASN A 6 10.00 -4.28 13.81
N TYR A 7 11.30 -4.27 13.53
CA TYR A 7 12.02 -3.07 13.09
C TYR A 7 12.36 -3.16 11.61
N LEU A 8 12.09 -2.08 10.86
CA LEU A 8 12.39 -1.98 9.44
C LEU A 8 13.45 -0.90 9.22
N ILE A 9 14.55 -1.26 8.59
CA ILE A 9 15.58 -0.33 8.10
C ILE A 9 15.76 -0.52 6.61
N GLY A 10 15.81 0.56 5.84
CA GLY A 10 15.78 0.44 4.39
C GLY A 10 16.39 1.61 3.64
N VAL A 11 16.55 1.39 2.34
CA VAL A 11 16.99 2.39 1.36
C VAL A 11 15.92 2.51 0.28
N GLY A 12 15.61 3.75 -0.10
CA GLY A 12 14.54 4.05 -1.04
C GLY A 12 14.97 5.03 -2.11
N ALA A 13 14.25 4.98 -3.23
CA ALA A 13 14.42 5.89 -4.35
C ALA A 13 13.05 6.41 -4.81
N ASN A 14 13.01 7.71 -5.10
CA ASN A 14 11.88 8.34 -5.77
C ASN A 14 12.10 8.25 -7.28
N LEU A 15 11.13 7.70 -7.99
CA LEU A 15 11.19 7.45 -9.43
C LEU A 15 10.48 8.57 -10.18
N SER A 16 11.18 9.20 -11.13
CA SER A 16 10.62 10.21 -12.01
C SER A 16 9.86 9.57 -13.17
N ILE A 17 8.67 9.03 -12.90
CA ILE A 17 7.82 8.39 -13.91
C ILE A 17 6.82 9.43 -14.47
N PRO A 18 6.73 9.61 -15.81
CA PRO A 18 5.78 10.54 -16.40
C PRO A 18 4.35 10.28 -15.96
N LYS A 19 3.60 11.36 -15.68
CA LYS A 19 2.20 11.38 -15.24
C LYS A 19 1.96 10.93 -13.80
N PHE A 20 2.93 10.37 -13.08
CA PHE A 20 2.76 10.05 -11.67
C PHE A 20 2.98 11.33 -10.82
N ASN A 21 2.15 11.52 -9.79
CA ASN A 21 2.44 12.51 -8.75
C ASN A 21 3.68 12.11 -7.96
N PHE A 22 3.77 10.82 -7.64
CA PHE A 22 4.95 10.18 -7.08
C PHE A 22 4.93 8.68 -7.39
N ALA A 23 6.11 8.08 -7.43
CA ALA A 23 6.32 6.65 -7.49
C ALA A 23 7.60 6.35 -6.70
N ASN A 24 7.48 5.67 -5.58
CA ASN A 24 8.60 5.43 -4.67
C ASN A 24 8.79 3.94 -4.48
N ILE A 25 10.04 3.50 -4.56
CA ILE A 25 10.42 2.13 -4.25
C ILE A 25 11.34 2.14 -3.04
N THR A 26 11.10 1.26 -2.07
CA THR A 26 11.95 1.13 -0.87
C THR A 26 12.19 -0.33 -0.58
N TYR A 27 13.45 -0.68 -0.38
CA TYR A 27 13.86 -1.98 0.09
C TYR A 27 14.17 -1.89 1.58
N TYR A 28 13.57 -2.77 2.37
CA TYR A 28 13.77 -2.88 3.80
C TYR A 28 14.39 -4.22 4.16
N ARG A 29 15.36 -4.19 5.09
CA ARG A 29 15.68 -5.31 5.97
C ARG A 29 14.74 -5.25 7.17
N ARG A 30 14.07 -6.37 7.44
CA ARG A 30 13.16 -6.55 8.57
C ARG A 30 13.85 -7.35 9.66
N ASN A 31 13.94 -6.75 10.84
CA ASN A 31 14.40 -7.41 12.05
C ASN A 31 13.17 -7.74 12.91
N ASN A 32 12.78 -9.00 12.90
CA ASN A 32 11.57 -9.46 13.56
C ASN A 32 11.93 -10.03 14.94
N GLU A 33 11.27 -9.59 16.02
CA GLU A 33 11.52 -10.12 17.36
C GLU A 33 11.02 -11.57 17.49
N LEU A 34 9.84 -11.83 16.91
CA LEU A 34 9.25 -13.16 16.85
C LEU A 34 9.32 -13.69 15.41
N GLY A 35 10.39 -14.42 15.12
CA GLY A 35 10.59 -15.11 13.83
C GLY A 35 11.91 -14.73 13.14
N ASP A 36 12.10 -15.29 11.96
CA ASP A 36 13.31 -15.04 11.17
C ASP A 36 13.28 -13.64 10.55
N ASN A 37 14.46 -13.00 10.49
CA ASN A 37 14.63 -11.75 9.75
C ASN A 37 14.49 -11.97 8.25
N ASN A 38 13.78 -11.08 7.59
CA ASN A 38 13.50 -11.16 6.16
C ASN A 38 13.60 -9.80 5.50
N ASN A 39 13.17 -9.71 4.26
CA ASN A 39 13.27 -8.52 3.44
C ASN A 39 11.90 -8.13 2.92
N GLN A 40 11.74 -6.84 2.64
CA GLN A 40 10.53 -6.31 2.06
C GLN A 40 10.85 -5.30 0.97
N LEU A 41 10.19 -5.43 -0.17
CA LEU A 41 10.19 -4.42 -1.22
C LEU A 41 8.83 -3.74 -1.23
N THR A 42 8.80 -2.45 -0.91
CA THR A 42 7.61 -1.62 -0.95
C THR A 42 7.64 -0.76 -2.20
N PHE A 43 6.57 -0.78 -2.99
CA PHE A 43 6.33 0.19 -4.06
C PHE A 43 5.05 0.96 -3.75
N VAL A 44 5.14 2.30 -3.70
CA VAL A 44 3.99 3.20 -3.46
C VAL A 44 3.85 4.13 -4.65
N TRP A 45 2.62 4.37 -5.12
CA TRP A 45 2.38 5.23 -6.26
C TRP A 45 1.15 6.12 -6.08
N SER A 46 1.12 7.20 -6.85
CA SER A 46 -0.08 7.98 -7.12
C SER A 46 -0.09 8.42 -8.58
N LEU A 47 -1.12 8.01 -9.32
CA LEU A 47 -1.32 8.32 -10.73
C LEU A 47 -2.66 9.04 -10.94
N PRO A 48 -2.64 10.35 -11.24
CA PRO A 48 -3.80 11.05 -11.79
C PRO A 48 -4.14 10.50 -13.18
N VAL A 49 -5.21 9.72 -13.25
CA VAL A 49 -5.71 9.16 -14.52
C VAL A 49 -6.45 10.24 -15.32
N SER A 50 -7.07 11.20 -14.62
CA SER A 50 -7.70 12.39 -15.20
C SER A 50 -7.63 13.57 -14.22
N LYS A 51 -8.26 14.71 -14.56
CA LYS A 51 -8.36 15.88 -13.67
C LYS A 51 -9.08 15.60 -12.35
N SER A 52 -9.83 14.50 -12.27
CA SER A 52 -10.71 14.20 -11.15
C SER A 52 -10.58 12.76 -10.68
N VAL A 53 -9.80 11.92 -11.36
CA VAL A 53 -9.62 10.50 -11.02
C VAL A 53 -8.17 10.27 -10.66
N VAL A 54 -7.94 9.68 -9.48
CA VAL A 54 -6.62 9.26 -9.03
C VAL A 54 -6.65 7.76 -8.77
N TYR A 55 -5.66 7.05 -9.31
CA TYR A 55 -5.34 5.69 -8.97
C TYR A 55 -4.06 5.68 -8.15
N ASP A 56 -4.14 5.27 -6.89
CA ASP A 56 -2.99 5.25 -5.99
C ASP A 56 -3.03 4.02 -5.09
N GLY A 57 -1.93 3.74 -4.41
CA GLY A 57 -1.82 2.53 -3.59
C GLY A 57 -0.38 2.17 -3.26
N PHE A 58 -0.23 0.98 -2.70
CA PHE A 58 1.06 0.38 -2.45
C PHE A 58 1.03 -1.14 -2.63
N ILE A 59 2.21 -1.71 -2.82
CA ILE A 59 2.46 -3.14 -2.69
C ILE A 59 3.68 -3.37 -1.82
N ASP A 60 3.53 -4.24 -0.83
CA ASP A 60 4.61 -4.76 0.01
C ASP A 60 4.87 -6.21 -0.38
N LEU A 61 6.00 -6.48 -1.02
CA LEU A 61 6.47 -7.83 -1.34
C LEU A 61 7.41 -8.30 -0.24
N VAL A 62 7.16 -9.48 0.34
CA VAL A 62 7.96 -10.03 1.44
C VAL A 62 8.49 -11.40 1.04
N ASP A 63 9.80 -11.62 1.20
CA ASP A 63 10.42 -12.91 0.92
C ASP A 63 10.20 -13.92 2.06
N SER A 64 10.35 -15.20 1.71
CA SER A 64 10.18 -16.31 2.64
C SER A 64 11.37 -16.46 3.57
N THR A 65 11.14 -17.08 4.71
CA THR A 65 12.17 -17.61 5.61
C THR A 65 11.95 -19.11 5.80
N ASN A 66 12.64 -19.72 6.77
CA ASN A 66 12.40 -21.12 7.12
C ASN A 66 11.03 -21.31 7.80
N THR A 67 10.49 -20.25 8.40
CA THR A 67 9.28 -20.28 9.23
C THR A 67 8.12 -19.48 8.66
N VAL A 68 8.38 -18.65 7.65
CA VAL A 68 7.41 -17.72 7.05
C VAL A 68 7.38 -17.92 5.53
N ALA A 69 6.18 -18.07 4.97
CA ALA A 69 5.97 -18.09 3.53
C ALA A 69 6.16 -16.71 2.92
N SER A 70 6.68 -16.67 1.68
CA SER A 70 6.70 -15.42 0.90
C SER A 70 5.27 -14.99 0.60
N GLY A 71 5.07 -13.69 0.48
CA GLY A 71 3.73 -13.13 0.38
C GLY A 71 3.76 -11.67 -0.02
N TYR A 72 2.58 -11.10 -0.16
CA TYR A 72 2.45 -9.69 -0.42
C TYR A 72 1.13 -9.10 0.05
N ASN A 73 1.16 -7.83 0.40
CA ASN A 73 -0.01 -6.98 0.53
C ASN A 73 -0.08 -6.06 -0.68
N PHE A 74 -1.11 -6.19 -1.49
CA PHE A 74 -1.44 -5.24 -2.54
C PHE A 74 -2.69 -4.47 -2.11
N THR A 75 -2.55 -3.17 -1.89
CA THR A 75 -3.66 -2.28 -1.55
C THR A 75 -3.69 -1.13 -2.54
N SER A 76 -4.72 -1.07 -3.37
CA SER A 76 -4.90 0.03 -4.31
C SER A 76 -6.30 0.58 -4.31
N GLN A 77 -6.42 1.86 -4.64
CA GLN A 77 -7.68 2.58 -4.66
C GLN A 77 -7.81 3.43 -5.91
N ILE A 78 -9.04 3.45 -6.44
CA ILE A 78 -9.46 4.40 -7.48
C ILE A 78 -10.44 5.35 -6.82
N LYS A 79 -10.12 6.64 -6.90
CA LYS A 79 -10.89 7.71 -6.25
C LYS A 79 -11.27 8.78 -7.23
N TYR A 80 -12.46 9.33 -7.04
CA TYR A 80 -13.00 10.46 -7.76
C TYR A 80 -13.10 11.68 -6.83
N ASP A 81 -12.59 12.83 -7.27
CA ASP A 81 -12.79 14.11 -6.61
C ASP A 81 -14.26 14.53 -6.80
N VAL A 82 -15.07 14.26 -5.79
CA VAL A 82 -16.49 14.63 -5.75
C VAL A 82 -16.66 16.10 -5.31
N GLY A 83 -15.65 16.67 -4.63
CA GLY A 83 -15.71 18.02 -4.09
C GLY A 83 -15.99 19.09 -5.16
N GLN A 84 -15.38 18.92 -6.33
CA GLN A 84 -15.56 19.83 -7.48
C GLN A 84 -17.03 20.00 -7.94
N HIS A 85 -17.93 19.06 -7.62
CA HIS A 85 -19.35 19.12 -8.02
C HIS A 85 -20.27 19.67 -6.95
N ILE A 86 -19.79 19.81 -5.71
CA ILE A 86 -20.59 20.21 -4.55
C ILE A 86 -20.06 21.49 -3.89
N GLY A 87 -19.32 22.31 -4.65
CA GLY A 87 -18.81 23.61 -4.20
C GLY A 87 -17.63 23.53 -3.22
N ILE A 88 -16.99 22.37 -3.13
CA ILE A 88 -15.79 22.17 -2.30
C ILE A 88 -14.55 22.36 -3.18
N GLU A 89 -13.49 22.91 -2.60
CA GLU A 89 -12.19 23.06 -3.27
C GLU A 89 -11.69 21.71 -3.82
N LYS A 90 -11.07 21.75 -5.01
CA LYS A 90 -10.52 20.55 -5.65
C LYS A 90 -9.52 19.85 -4.73
N ASN A 91 -9.46 18.53 -4.85
CA ASN A 91 -8.59 17.65 -4.09
C ASN A 91 -8.83 17.58 -2.58
N LYS A 92 -9.96 18.10 -2.09
CA LYS A 92 -10.35 18.03 -0.66
C LYS A 92 -11.28 16.87 -0.32
N PHE A 93 -12.14 16.45 -1.25
CA PHE A 93 -13.14 15.41 -0.96
C PHE A 93 -13.22 14.37 -2.07
N TYR A 94 -12.92 13.13 -1.71
CA TYR A 94 -12.92 12.00 -2.62
C TYR A 94 -13.91 10.92 -2.20
N ALA A 95 -14.49 10.24 -3.18
CA ALA A 95 -15.20 8.98 -3.01
C ALA A 95 -14.60 7.95 -3.96
N GLY A 96 -14.60 6.67 -3.58
CA GLY A 96 -13.96 5.65 -4.41
C GLY A 96 -14.11 4.24 -3.88
N VAL A 97 -13.33 3.35 -4.48
CA VAL A 97 -13.21 1.96 -4.07
C VAL A 97 -11.74 1.65 -3.77
N GLU A 98 -11.52 0.76 -2.81
CA GLU A 98 -10.22 0.21 -2.49
C GLU A 98 -10.30 -1.31 -2.56
N TYR A 99 -9.23 -1.95 -3.05
CA TYR A 99 -9.10 -3.39 -3.00
C TYR A 99 -7.82 -3.76 -2.28
N VAL A 100 -7.99 -4.51 -1.20
CA VAL A 100 -6.90 -5.09 -0.41
C VAL A 100 -6.80 -6.57 -0.75
N TYR A 101 -5.63 -7.00 -1.18
CA TYR A 101 -5.31 -8.39 -1.45
C TYR A 101 -4.06 -8.80 -0.68
N TRP A 102 -4.21 -9.82 0.17
CA TRP A 102 -3.06 -10.44 0.82
C TRP A 102 -2.84 -11.83 0.27
N LYS A 103 -1.63 -12.11 -0.21
CA LYS A 103 -1.14 -13.48 -0.36
C LYS A 103 -0.31 -13.84 0.87
N ASN A 104 -0.65 -14.95 1.50
CA ASN A 104 0.04 -15.48 2.68
C ASN A 104 0.10 -14.46 3.83
N LYS A 105 -1.07 -13.95 4.22
CA LYS A 105 -1.22 -12.95 5.30
C LYS A 105 -0.58 -13.49 6.58
N PHE A 106 0.13 -12.61 7.28
CA PHE A 106 0.93 -12.96 8.47
C PHE A 106 2.06 -13.97 8.22
N GLY A 107 2.41 -14.23 6.96
CA GLY A 107 3.45 -15.20 6.61
C GLY A 107 2.97 -16.65 6.60
N ILE A 108 1.66 -16.89 6.71
CA ILE A 108 1.08 -18.24 6.77
C ILE A 108 0.69 -18.66 5.36
N ASP A 109 1.27 -19.75 4.87
CA ASP A 109 0.96 -20.25 3.53
C ASP A 109 -0.52 -20.61 3.39
N GLY A 110 -1.11 -20.25 2.25
CA GLY A 110 -2.52 -20.48 1.95
C GLY A 110 -3.50 -19.47 2.56
N VAL A 111 -3.10 -18.67 3.57
CA VAL A 111 -3.96 -17.62 4.14
C VAL A 111 -4.01 -16.43 3.19
N THR A 112 -5.01 -16.42 2.31
CA THR A 112 -5.22 -15.37 1.31
C THR A 112 -6.43 -14.52 1.69
N GLU A 113 -6.27 -13.20 1.69
CA GLU A 113 -7.38 -12.25 1.91
C GLU A 113 -7.73 -11.54 0.61
N LYS A 114 -9.04 -11.34 0.39
CA LYS A 114 -9.59 -10.53 -0.70
C LYS A 114 -10.65 -9.62 -0.08
N ASN A 115 -10.39 -8.33 -0.03
CA ASN A 115 -11.23 -7.40 0.71
C ASN A 115 -11.51 -6.14 -0.11
N PRO A 116 -12.66 -6.07 -0.82
CA PRO A 116 -13.12 -4.87 -1.50
C PRO A 116 -13.82 -3.90 -0.53
N ASN A 117 -13.47 -2.62 -0.59
CA ASN A 117 -14.02 -1.55 0.24
C ASN A 117 -14.62 -0.44 -0.63
N ILE A 118 -15.64 0.23 -0.10
CA ILE A 118 -16.10 1.55 -0.57
C ILE A 118 -15.56 2.57 0.41
N MET A 119 -15.08 3.72 -0.09
CA MET A 119 -14.42 4.71 0.74
C MET A 119 -14.84 6.15 0.42
N VAL A 120 -14.73 7.00 1.44
CA VAL A 120 -14.71 8.46 1.33
C VAL A 120 -13.48 9.01 2.04
N LYS A 121 -12.89 10.09 1.51
CA LYS A 121 -11.67 10.69 2.07
C LYS A 121 -11.76 12.20 2.05
N TRP A 122 -11.49 12.81 3.20
CA TRP A 122 -11.37 14.25 3.38
C TRP A 122 -9.90 14.64 3.60
N HIS A 123 -9.41 15.64 2.87
CA HIS A 123 -8.10 16.25 3.09
C HIS A 123 -8.28 17.65 3.68
N PHE A 124 -7.57 17.96 4.77
CA PHE A 124 -7.62 19.27 5.43
C PHE A 124 -6.77 20.32 4.72
#